data_AF-A0A6H9RUT7-F1
#
_entry.id   AF-A0A6H9RUT7-F1
#
_cell.length_a   1.000
_cell.length_b   1.000
_cell.length_c   1.000
_cell.angle_alpha   90.00
_cell.angle_beta   90.00
_cell.angle_gamma   90.00
#
_symmetry.space_group_name_H-M   'P 1'
#
loop_
_entity.id
_entity.type
_entity.pdbx_description
1 polymer ?
#
loop_
_entity_poly.entity_id
_entity_poly.type
_entity_poly.pdbx_seq_one_letter_code
_entity_poly.pdbx_strand_id
1 'polypeptide(L)' 'LLKIIDNPQIEFTVSPKNTYPLAEFLYRVGAIKNKPASWEDYFFQDAKPLQGS' A
#
# COMPACT_ATOMS: atom_id res chain seq x y z
N LEU A 1 -8.09 12.34 18.24
CA LEU A 1 -6.89 12.34 17.36
C LEU A 1 -5.69 11.74 18.08
N LEU A 2 -5.20 12.29 19.20
CA LEU A 2 -4.06 11.72 19.95
C LEU A 2 -4.25 10.22 20.30
N LYS A 3 -5.45 9.83 20.75
CA LYS A 3 -5.82 8.43 21.01
C LYS A 3 -5.63 7.45 19.83
N ILE A 4 -5.61 7.94 18.58
CA ILE A 4 -5.38 7.11 17.39
C ILE A 4 -3.87 6.92 17.18
N ILE A 5 -3.09 7.99 17.40
CA ILE A 5 -1.63 7.97 17.25
C ILE A 5 -0.99 7.12 18.36
N ASP A 6 -1.52 7.20 19.58
CA ASP A 6 -0.98 6.48 20.75
C ASP A 6 -1.45 5.01 20.84
N ASN A 7 -2.30 4.55 19.92
CA ASN A 7 -2.80 3.18 19.95
C ASN A 7 -1.74 2.21 19.42
N PRO A 8 -1.22 1.26 20.23
CA PRO A 8 -0.17 0.33 19.80
C PRO A 8 -0.63 -0.67 18.72
N GLN A 9 -1.94 -0.78 18.48
CA GLN A 9 -2.51 -1.57 17.38
C GLN A 9 -2.43 -0.84 16.03
N ILE A 10 -2.06 0.44 16.03
CA ILE A 10 -1.96 1.27 14.83
C ILE A 10 -0.48 1.56 14.59
N GLU A 11 0.00 1.13 13.44
CA GLU A 11 1.39 1.35 13.02
C GLU A 11 1.40 2.28 11.80
N PHE A 12 2.16 3.35 11.90
CA PHE A 12 2.45 4.25 10.78
C PHE A 12 3.81 3.89 10.21
N THR A 13 3.83 3.45 8.96
CA THR A 13 5.05 3.01 8.28
C THR A 13 5.06 3.45 6.83
N VAL A 14 6.26 3.66 6.29
CA VAL A 14 6.49 3.94 4.87
C VAL A 14 6.56 2.65 4.04
N SER A 15 6.71 1.49 4.69
CA SER A 15 6.71 0.20 4.02
C SER A 15 5.28 -0.35 3.95
N PRO A 16 4.81 -0.79 2.78
CA PRO A 16 3.47 -1.35 2.67
C PRO A 16 3.35 -2.65 3.48
N LYS A 17 2.29 -2.76 4.30
CA LYS A 17 1.96 -3.97 5.05
C LYS A 17 0.61 -4.54 4.61
N ASN A 18 0.55 -5.87 4.48
CA ASN A 18 -0.68 -6.62 4.17
C ASN A 18 -1.45 -6.11 2.92
N THR A 19 -0.73 -5.68 1.88
CA THR A 19 -1.33 -5.08 0.67
C THR A 19 -1.62 -6.09 -0.43
N TYR A 20 -1.06 -7.30 -0.32
CA TYR A 20 -1.22 -8.36 -1.33
C TYR A 20 -2.69 -8.79 -1.54
N PRO A 21 -3.54 -8.98 -0.50
CA PRO A 21 -4.95 -9.31 -0.71
C PRO A 21 -5.71 -8.25 -1.50
N LEU A 22 -5.37 -6.96 -1.30
CA LEU A 22 -5.95 -5.87 -2.08
C LEU A 22 -5.51 -5.96 -3.55
N ALA A 23 -4.22 -6.19 -3.81
CA ALA A 23 -3.70 -6.33 -5.16
C ALA A 23 -4.33 -7.53 -5.90
N GLU A 24 -4.51 -8.67 -5.22
CA GLU A 24 -5.18 -9.85 -5.77
C GLU A 24 -6.65 -9.55 -6.11
N PHE A 25 -7.35 -8.82 -5.24
CA PHE A 25 -8.70 -8.35 -5.50
C PHE A 25 -8.75 -7.45 -6.74
N LEU A 26 -7.84 -6.48 -6.85
CA LEU A 26 -7.76 -5.56 -7.99
C LEU A 26 -7.51 -6.30 -9.31
N TYR A 27 -6.67 -7.33 -9.30
CA TYR A 27 -6.47 -8.19 -10.46
C TYR A 27 -7.75 -8.96 -10.82
N ARG A 28 -8.42 -9.55 -9.81
CA ARG A 28 -9.65 -10.33 -10.01
C ARG A 28 -10.78 -9.52 -10.63
N VAL A 29 -10.88 -8.23 -10.30
CA VAL A 29 -11.89 -7.33 -10.86
C VAL A 29 -11.41 -6.61 -12.13
N GLY A 30 -10.20 -6.90 -12.61
CA GLY A 30 -9.65 -6.34 -13.86
C GLY A 30 -9.15 -4.90 -13.75
N ALA A 31 -8.99 -4.35 -12.54
CA ALA A 31 -8.47 -3.01 -12.32
C ALA A 31 -6.96 -2.92 -12.59
N ILE A 32 -6.22 -4.01 -12.35
CA ILE A 32 -4.83 -4.18 -12.79
C ILE A 32 -4.73 -5.38 -13.73
N LYS A 33 -3.89 -5.25 -14.76
CA LYS A 33 -3.81 -6.23 -15.85
C LYS A 33 -2.98 -7.47 -15.52
N ASN A 34 -1.93 -7.27 -14.72
CA ASN A 34 -0.96 -8.31 -14.40
C ASN A 34 -1.25 -8.87 -13.01
N LYS A 35 -1.09 -10.18 -12.85
CA LYS A 35 -1.16 -10.82 -11.54
C LYS A 35 0.05 -10.36 -10.71
N PRO A 36 -0.15 -9.81 -9.49
CA PRO A 36 0.96 -9.38 -8.65
C PRO A 36 1.74 -10.60 -8.17
N ALA A 37 3.06 -10.58 -8.35
CA ALA A 37 4.00 -11.54 -7.79
C ALA A 37 4.74 -10.94 -6.58
N SER A 38 4.87 -9.61 -6.55
CA SER A 38 5.43 -8.86 -5.44
C SER A 38 4.74 -7.51 -5.26
N TRP A 39 4.99 -6.84 -4.13
CA TRP A 39 4.42 -5.52 -3.86
C TRP A 39 4.92 -4.46 -4.86
N GLU A 40 6.15 -4.59 -5.33
CA GLU A 40 6.74 -3.70 -6.33
C GLU A 40 5.95 -3.69 -7.66
N ASP A 41 5.15 -4.71 -7.96
CA ASP A 41 4.36 -4.79 -9.19
C ASP A 41 3.16 -3.83 -9.22
N TYR A 42 2.74 -3.34 -8.06
CA TYR A 42 1.56 -2.49 -7.89
C TYR A 42 1.81 -1.26 -7.01
N PHE A 43 3.07 -1.00 -6.66
CA PHE A 43 3.52 0.24 -6.03
C PHE A 43 4.37 1.07 -7.00
N PHE A 44 4.38 2.38 -6.80
CA PHE A 44 5.20 3.27 -7.61
C PHE A 44 6.69 3.03 -7.32
N GLN A 45 7.47 2.77 -8.36
CA GLN A 45 8.92 2.53 -8.25
C GLN A 45 9.67 3.76 -7.73
N ASP A 46 9.21 4.96 -8.13
CA ASP A 46 9.71 6.25 -7.63
C ASP A 46 8.83 6.79 -6.49
N ALA A 47 8.63 6.00 -5.43
CA ALA A 47 8.05 6.50 -4.19
C ALA A 47 9.02 7.46 -3.46
N LYS A 48 9.63 8.41 -4.17
CA LYS A 48 10.11 9.63 -3.51
C LYS A 48 8.85 10.31 -2.98
N PRO A 49 8.80 10.71 -1.69
CA PRO A 49 7.68 11.49 -1.21
C PRO A 49 7.52 12.67 -2.15
N LEU A 50 6.37 12.73 -2.83
CA LEU A 50 6.02 13.87 -3.67
C LEU A 50 6.21 15.10 -2.79
N GLN A 51 7.15 15.98 -3.17
CA GLN A 51 7.38 17.21 -2.46
C GLN A 51 6.10 18.03 -2.64
N GLY A 52 5.27 18.04 -1.61
CA GLY A 52 3.95 18.66 -1.65
C GLY A 52 4.07 20.13 -2.01
N SER A 53 3.13 20.62 -2.84
CA SER A 53 3.05 22.02 -3.23
C SER A 53 2.55 22.91 -2.09
#